data_AF-A0A1T2YXA5-F1
#
_entry.id   AF-A0A1T2YXA5-F1
#
_cell.length_a   1.000
_cell.length_b   1.000
_cell.length_c   1.000
_cell.angle_alpha   90.00
_cell.angle_beta   90.00
_cell.angle_gamma   90.00
#
_symmetry.space_group_name_H-M   'P 1'
#
loop_
_entity.id
_entity.type
_entity.pdbx_description
1 polymer ?
#
loop_
_entity_poly.entity_id
_entity_poly.type
_entity_poly.pdbx_seq_one_letter_code
_entity_poly.pdbx_strand_id
1 'polypeptide(L)'
;MDSINNARCQLCKETFELDAKQKQFIAPLVAKGQRFIMIECPSCGSSTQYVKAEQPLVTAMQAANYRCPISQCAGWVDLIDEQSPPFWGCGECGSVWYEEKNLQKEITVIINSFPYRAGSYKKLNGEWIPGDLHSEPKDYEELVAKEPADEHDKLVRG
;
A
#
# COMPACT_ATOMS: atom_id res chain seq x y z
N MET A 1 -22.91 -17.32 -4.79
CA MET A 1 -23.22 -16.12 -5.58
C MET A 1 -23.31 -14.98 -4.60
N ASP A 2 -22.32 -14.10 -4.62
CA ASP A 2 -22.33 -12.93 -3.74
C ASP A 2 -23.39 -11.94 -4.21
N SER A 3 -24.47 -11.80 -3.45
CA SER A 3 -25.59 -10.95 -3.84
C SER A 3 -25.20 -9.46 -3.75
N ILE A 4 -25.25 -8.74 -4.89
CA ILE A 4 -25.01 -7.30 -4.99
C ILE A 4 -26.29 -6.49 -4.72
N ASN A 5 -26.83 -6.61 -3.51
CA ASN A 5 -28.17 -6.08 -3.22
C ASN A 5 -28.17 -4.64 -2.70
N ASN A 6 -27.13 -4.25 -1.99
CA ASN A 6 -27.06 -2.99 -1.28
C ASN A 6 -25.69 -2.30 -1.46
N ALA A 7 -25.68 -1.00 -1.28
CA ALA A 7 -24.48 -0.18 -1.31
C ALA A 7 -24.52 0.87 -0.21
N ARG A 8 -23.34 1.29 0.27
CA ARG A 8 -23.20 2.39 1.22
C ARG A 8 -22.56 3.61 0.55
N CYS A 9 -23.22 4.75 0.67
CA CYS A 9 -22.69 6.02 0.17
C CYS A 9 -21.48 6.47 1.00
N GLN A 10 -20.38 6.81 0.35
CA GLN A 10 -19.18 7.30 1.03
C GLN A 10 -19.30 8.77 1.46
N LEU A 11 -20.27 9.51 0.93
CA LEU A 11 -20.54 10.91 1.29
C LEU A 11 -21.57 11.01 2.43
N CYS A 12 -22.82 10.63 2.19
CA CYS A 12 -23.89 10.75 3.19
C CYS A 12 -23.97 9.58 4.18
N LYS A 13 -23.16 8.53 3.98
CA LYS A 13 -23.06 7.33 4.84
C LYS A 13 -24.30 6.44 4.89
N GLU A 14 -25.39 6.83 4.22
CA GLU A 14 -26.61 6.03 4.07
C GLU A 14 -26.37 4.75 3.26
N THR A 15 -27.09 3.70 3.64
CA THR A 15 -27.17 2.45 2.90
C THR A 15 -28.44 2.45 2.06
N PHE A 16 -28.34 1.99 0.82
CA PHE A 16 -29.48 1.92 -0.09
C PHE A 16 -29.47 0.61 -0.89
N GLU A 17 -30.66 0.19 -1.31
CA GLU A 17 -30.80 -0.92 -2.25
C GLU A 17 -30.46 -0.46 -3.66
N LEU A 18 -29.72 -1.30 -4.39
CA LEU A 18 -29.40 -1.02 -5.78
C LEU A 18 -30.63 -1.22 -6.66
N ASP A 19 -30.91 -0.24 -7.53
CA ASP A 19 -31.96 -0.38 -8.53
C ASP A 19 -31.58 -1.38 -9.64
N ALA A 20 -32.53 -1.69 -10.54
CA ALA A 20 -32.30 -2.64 -11.62
C ALA A 20 -31.19 -2.22 -12.58
N LYS A 21 -31.05 -0.93 -12.88
CA LYS A 21 -30.01 -0.40 -13.78
C LYS A 21 -28.64 -0.47 -13.11
N GLN A 22 -28.55 -0.10 -11.83
CA GLN A 22 -27.34 -0.19 -11.04
C GLN A 22 -26.88 -1.65 -10.90
N LYS A 23 -27.80 -2.58 -10.63
CA LYS A 23 -27.49 -4.03 -10.59
C LYS A 23 -26.93 -4.53 -11.92
N GLN A 24 -27.55 -4.18 -13.05
CA GLN A 24 -27.08 -4.56 -14.38
C GLN A 24 -25.71 -3.97 -14.71
N PHE A 25 -25.42 -2.76 -14.24
CA PHE A 25 -24.13 -2.10 -14.45
C PHE A 25 -23.01 -2.70 -13.58
N ILE A 26 -23.29 -2.95 -12.29
CA ILE A 26 -22.28 -3.37 -11.30
C ILE A 26 -21.92 -4.85 -11.43
N ALA A 27 -22.91 -5.73 -11.68
CA ALA A 27 -22.72 -7.18 -11.72
C ALA A 27 -21.54 -7.64 -12.62
N PRO A 28 -21.44 -7.22 -13.89
CA PRO A 28 -20.35 -7.66 -14.76
C PRO A 28 -18.99 -7.09 -14.33
N LEU A 29 -18.95 -5.90 -13.73
CA LEU A 29 -17.71 -5.26 -13.29
C LEU A 29 -17.14 -5.96 -12.05
N VAL A 30 -18.01 -6.25 -11.07
CA VAL A 30 -17.64 -7.03 -9.88
C VAL A 30 -17.19 -8.43 -10.28
N ALA A 31 -17.88 -9.09 -11.21
CA ALA A 31 -17.49 -10.42 -11.71
C ALA A 31 -16.11 -10.44 -12.38
N LYS A 32 -15.67 -9.30 -12.94
CA LYS A 32 -14.34 -9.10 -13.52
C LYS A 32 -13.28 -8.66 -12.50
N GLY A 33 -13.63 -8.56 -11.22
CA GLY A 33 -12.71 -8.12 -10.17
C GLY A 33 -12.44 -6.61 -10.14
N GLN A 34 -13.24 -5.79 -10.83
CA GLN A 34 -13.11 -4.34 -10.80
C GLN A 34 -13.37 -3.81 -9.38
N ARG A 35 -12.36 -3.19 -8.76
CA ARG A 35 -12.42 -2.68 -7.38
C ARG A 35 -13.01 -1.27 -7.26
N PHE A 36 -12.95 -0.49 -8.35
CA PHE A 36 -13.43 0.89 -8.38
C PHE A 36 -14.57 1.03 -9.39
N ILE A 37 -15.79 1.17 -8.87
CA ILE A 37 -17.03 1.32 -9.64
C ILE A 37 -17.79 2.50 -9.05
N MET A 38 -18.09 3.51 -9.87
CA MET A 38 -18.84 4.70 -9.44
C MET A 38 -20.33 4.52 -9.72
N ILE A 39 -21.16 4.85 -8.73
CA ILE A 39 -22.62 4.79 -8.80
C ILE A 39 -23.23 6.06 -8.21
N GLU A 40 -24.46 6.38 -8.58
CA GLU A 40 -25.19 7.51 -7.99
C GLU A 40 -25.90 7.08 -6.70
N CYS A 41 -25.80 7.88 -5.64
CA CYS A 41 -26.54 7.66 -4.41
C CYS A 41 -27.96 8.23 -4.54
N PRO A 42 -29.04 7.43 -4.41
CA PRO A 42 -30.40 7.93 -4.49
C PRO A 42 -30.77 8.85 -3.33
N SER A 43 -30.09 8.75 -2.18
CA SER A 43 -30.38 9.56 -0.99
C SER A 43 -29.84 10.98 -1.08
N CYS A 44 -28.70 11.21 -1.75
CA CYS A 44 -28.07 12.54 -1.83
C CYS A 44 -27.73 13.00 -3.26
N GLY A 45 -28.02 12.20 -4.29
CA GLY A 45 -27.73 12.51 -5.70
C GLY A 45 -26.23 12.57 -6.05
N SER A 46 -25.34 12.31 -5.10
CA SER A 46 -23.89 12.37 -5.34
C SER A 46 -23.38 11.07 -5.96
N SER A 47 -22.36 11.18 -6.82
CA SER A 47 -21.59 10.01 -7.24
C SER A 47 -20.73 9.48 -6.09
N THR A 48 -20.80 8.18 -5.83
CA THR A 48 -20.08 7.47 -4.77
C THR A 48 -19.47 6.18 -5.33
N GLN A 49 -18.38 5.71 -4.72
CA GLN A 49 -17.88 4.37 -5.00
C GLN A 49 -18.89 3.32 -4.48
N TYR A 50 -19.11 2.28 -5.27
CA TYR A 50 -19.83 1.09 -4.84
C TYR A 50 -19.02 0.34 -3.79
N VAL A 51 -19.58 0.26 -2.57
CA VAL A 51 -19.08 -0.55 -1.46
C VAL A 51 -20.27 -1.35 -0.94
N LYS A 52 -20.15 -2.69 -0.88
CA LYS A 52 -21.20 -3.56 -0.32
C LYS A 52 -21.48 -3.13 1.12
N ALA A 53 -22.76 -3.04 1.53
CA ALA A 53 -23.10 -2.52 2.85
C ALA A 53 -22.58 -3.39 4.01
N GLU A 54 -22.41 -4.69 3.77
CA GLU A 54 -21.88 -5.66 4.75
C GLU A 54 -20.36 -5.79 4.72
N GLN A 55 -19.67 -5.17 3.76
CA GLN A 55 -18.23 -5.12 3.85
C GLN A 55 -17.88 -4.17 5.00
N PRO A 56 -17.04 -4.61 5.97
CA PRO A 56 -16.37 -3.68 6.85
C PRO A 56 -15.78 -2.60 5.97
N LEU A 57 -15.70 -1.36 6.48
CA LEU A 57 -14.75 -0.41 5.94
C LEU A 57 -13.40 -1.14 5.96
N VAL A 58 -13.02 -1.72 4.84
CA VAL A 58 -11.63 -1.79 4.46
C VAL A 58 -11.35 -0.31 4.25
N THR A 59 -11.06 0.40 5.36
CA THR A 59 -9.89 1.25 5.34
C THR A 59 -8.87 0.35 4.70
N ALA A 60 -8.64 0.54 3.41
CA ALA A 60 -7.32 0.28 2.91
C ALA A 60 -6.47 1.00 3.96
N MET A 61 -5.88 0.23 4.88
CA MET A 61 -4.51 0.52 5.24
C MET A 61 -3.91 0.72 3.87
N GLN A 62 -3.76 1.99 3.46
CA GLN A 62 -2.93 2.33 2.32
C GLN A 62 -1.72 1.45 2.55
N ALA A 63 -1.48 0.52 1.62
CA ALA A 63 -0.30 -0.31 1.68
C ALA A 63 0.82 0.71 1.77
N ALA A 64 1.31 0.94 2.99
CA ALA A 64 2.21 2.05 3.21
C ALA A 64 3.51 1.58 2.57
N ASN A 65 4.05 2.41 1.70
CA ASN A 65 5.26 2.06 0.98
C ASN A 65 6.39 2.05 2.02
N TYR A 66 7.28 1.06 1.95
CA TYR A 66 8.44 1.05 2.84
C TYR A 66 9.42 2.12 2.36
N ARG A 67 10.15 2.77 3.26
CA ARG A 67 11.39 3.43 2.84
C ARG A 67 12.39 2.38 2.36
N CYS A 68 13.22 2.74 1.39
CA CYS A 68 14.24 1.84 0.89
C CYS A 68 15.31 1.60 1.97
N PRO A 69 15.65 0.34 2.29
CA PRO A 69 16.68 0.03 3.26
C PRO A 69 18.10 0.04 2.67
N ILE A 70 18.28 0.62 1.48
CA ILE A 70 19.57 0.71 0.80
C ILE A 70 20.26 2.01 1.18
N SER A 71 21.56 1.90 1.47
CA SER A 71 22.40 3.04 1.79
C SER A 71 22.37 4.08 0.66
N GLN A 72 22.33 5.37 0.98
CA GLN A 72 22.16 6.47 0.01
C GLN A 72 20.84 6.51 -0.76
N CYS A 73 19.92 5.56 -0.53
CA CYS A 73 18.60 5.58 -1.13
C CYS A 73 17.55 6.02 -0.11
N ALA A 74 16.94 7.19 -0.36
CA ALA A 74 15.78 7.67 0.38
C ALA A 74 14.45 7.28 -0.31
N GLY A 75 14.51 6.40 -1.31
CA GLY A 75 13.39 6.01 -2.13
C GLY A 75 12.31 5.19 -1.42
N TRP A 76 11.34 4.74 -2.21
CA TRP A 76 10.19 3.96 -1.77
C TRP A 76 10.23 2.55 -2.33
N VAL A 77 9.86 1.59 -1.49
CA VAL A 77 9.73 0.18 -1.84
C VAL A 77 8.26 -0.20 -1.81
N ASP A 78 7.79 -0.69 -2.94
CA ASP A 78 6.42 -1.13 -3.17
C ASP A 78 6.35 -2.61 -3.54
N LEU A 79 5.24 -3.27 -3.17
CA LEU A 79 4.95 -4.61 -3.66
C LEU A 79 4.39 -4.51 -5.09
N ILE A 80 5.10 -5.11 -6.03
CA ILE A 80 4.67 -5.27 -7.43
C ILE A 80 4.05 -6.67 -7.55
N ASP A 81 2.72 -6.75 -7.44
CA ASP A 81 1.95 -8.00 -7.45
C ASP A 81 1.33 -8.35 -8.82
N GLU A 82 1.44 -7.45 -9.79
CA GLU A 82 0.97 -7.64 -11.18
C GLU A 82 1.91 -8.54 -12.00
N GLN A 83 3.12 -8.80 -11.51
CA GLN A 83 4.12 -9.66 -12.14
C GLN A 83 4.22 -11.03 -11.45
N SER A 84 4.67 -12.05 -12.18
CA SER A 84 4.88 -13.39 -11.65
C SER A 84 6.35 -13.83 -11.81
N PRO A 85 7.10 -14.04 -10.72
CA PRO A 85 6.67 -13.92 -9.32
C PRO A 85 6.50 -12.45 -8.87
N PRO A 86 5.64 -12.18 -7.88
CA PRO A 86 5.55 -10.85 -7.27
C PRO A 86 6.85 -10.52 -6.53
N PHE A 87 7.17 -9.23 -6.40
CA PHE A 87 8.39 -8.78 -5.75
C PHE A 87 8.22 -7.40 -5.12
N TRP A 88 9.06 -7.10 -4.14
CA TRP A 88 9.22 -5.76 -3.60
C TRP A 88 10.27 -5.02 -4.42
N GLY A 89 9.97 -3.82 -4.90
CA GLY A 89 10.87 -3.05 -5.76
C GLY A 89 11.04 -1.62 -5.30
N CYS A 90 12.27 -1.10 -5.32
CA CYS A 90 12.55 0.32 -5.13
C CYS A 90 12.52 1.07 -6.45
N GLY A 91 11.74 2.14 -6.53
CA GLY A 91 11.61 2.97 -7.75
C GLY A 91 12.86 3.81 -8.08
N GLU A 92 13.72 4.05 -7.10
CA GLU A 92 14.84 4.99 -7.21
C GLU A 92 16.18 4.27 -7.45
N CYS A 93 16.51 3.25 -6.66
CA CYS A 93 17.76 2.51 -6.82
C CYS A 93 17.60 1.21 -7.62
N GLY A 94 16.37 0.80 -7.95
CA GLY A 94 16.10 -0.40 -8.73
C GLY A 94 16.33 -1.72 -7.99
N SER A 95 16.57 -1.69 -6.68
CA SER A 95 16.71 -2.90 -5.86
C SER A 95 15.39 -3.68 -5.79
N VAL A 96 15.49 -5.01 -5.80
CA VAL A 96 14.37 -5.96 -5.87
C VAL A 96 14.54 -7.06 -4.82
N TRP A 97 13.48 -7.35 -4.07
CA TRP A 97 13.40 -8.48 -3.14
C TRP A 97 12.24 -9.38 -3.52
N TYR A 98 12.53 -10.62 -3.94
CA TYR A 98 11.49 -11.61 -4.27
C TYR A 98 10.84 -12.25 -3.04
N GLU A 99 11.50 -12.19 -1.88
CA GLU A 99 10.97 -12.69 -0.61
C GLU A 99 10.92 -11.55 0.41
N GLU A 100 9.76 -11.35 1.04
CA GLU A 100 9.57 -10.29 2.06
C GLU A 100 10.58 -10.41 3.21
N LYS A 101 10.92 -11.64 3.62
CA LYS A 101 11.93 -11.89 4.68
C LYS A 101 13.28 -11.24 4.38
N ASN A 102 13.65 -11.10 3.10
CA ASN A 102 14.91 -10.51 2.68
C ASN A 102 14.84 -8.98 2.84
N LEU A 103 13.72 -8.36 2.45
CA LEU A 103 13.46 -6.94 2.70
C LEU A 103 13.50 -6.64 4.20
N GLN A 104 12.79 -7.43 5.01
CA GLN A 104 12.75 -7.31 6.48
C GLN A 104 14.14 -7.41 7.13
N LYS A 105 14.98 -8.32 6.61
CA LYS A 105 16.38 -8.44 7.05
C LYS A 105 17.19 -7.19 6.72
N GLU A 106 17.05 -6.64 5.51
CA GLU A 106 17.76 -5.42 5.13
C GLU A 106 17.27 -4.19 5.91
N ILE A 107 15.97 -4.07 6.20
CA ILE A 107 15.45 -3.04 7.12
C ILE A 107 16.12 -3.16 8.50
N THR A 108 16.27 -4.37 9.01
CA THR A 108 16.97 -4.59 10.28
C THR A 108 18.44 -4.18 10.20
N VAL A 109 19.13 -4.53 9.11
CA VAL A 109 20.54 -4.18 8.89
C VAL A 109 20.71 -2.66 8.79
N ILE A 110 19.91 -1.97 7.99
CA ILE A 110 20.06 -0.52 7.79
C ILE A 110 19.76 0.25 9.07
N ILE A 111 18.79 -0.17 9.88
CA ILE A 111 18.50 0.45 11.18
C ILE A 111 19.66 0.24 12.14
N ASN A 112 20.28 -0.94 12.15
CA ASN A 112 21.43 -1.21 13.00
C ASN A 112 22.66 -0.38 12.59
N SER A 113 22.86 -0.16 11.29
CA SER A 113 23.95 0.67 10.75
C SER A 113 23.69 2.16 10.96
N PHE A 114 22.43 2.59 10.81
CA PHE A 114 22.01 3.98 10.84
C PHE A 114 20.74 4.12 11.70
N PRO A 115 20.87 4.26 13.04
CA PRO A 115 19.72 4.23 13.96
C PRO A 115 18.61 5.25 13.65
N TYR A 116 18.93 6.38 13.01
CA TYR A 116 17.94 7.38 12.61
C TYR A 116 16.93 6.84 11.56
N ARG A 117 17.32 5.82 10.77
CA ARG A 117 16.44 5.14 9.82
C ARG A 117 15.24 4.48 10.51
N ALA A 118 15.33 4.19 11.82
CA ALA A 118 14.21 3.63 12.59
C ALA A 118 12.96 4.52 12.58
N GLY A 119 13.10 5.84 12.38
CA GLY A 119 11.95 6.75 12.25
C GLY A 119 11.01 6.39 11.09
N SER A 120 11.54 5.77 10.04
CA SER A 120 10.77 5.33 8.87
C SER A 120 10.01 4.02 9.06
N TYR A 121 10.18 3.32 10.18
CA TYR A 121 9.63 1.99 10.42
C TYR A 121 9.01 1.85 11.81
N LYS A 122 8.09 0.90 11.96
CA LYS A 122 7.54 0.47 13.24
C LYS A 122 7.65 -1.04 13.35
N LYS A 123 7.79 -1.57 14.56
CA LYS A 123 7.82 -3.01 14.78
C LYS A 123 6.47 -3.49 15.30
N LEU A 124 5.83 -4.43 14.61
CA LEU A 124 4.56 -5.02 14.99
C LEU A 124 4.68 -6.54 14.88
N ASN A 125 4.36 -7.27 15.96
CA ASN A 125 4.44 -8.74 16.02
C ASN A 125 5.79 -9.35 15.58
N GLY A 126 6.88 -8.59 15.71
CA GLY A 126 8.23 -9.04 15.32
C GLY A 126 8.66 -8.63 13.91
N GLU A 127 7.76 -8.10 13.10
CA GLU A 127 8.01 -7.66 11.72
C GLU A 127 8.09 -6.13 11.65
N TRP A 128 8.89 -5.62 10.71
CA TRP A 128 8.88 -4.20 10.37
C TRP A 128 7.71 -3.89 9.48
N ILE A 129 6.99 -2.84 9.83
CA ILE A 129 5.97 -2.21 9.00
C ILE A 129 6.40 -0.77 8.72
N PRO A 130 5.86 -0.14 7.67
CA PRO A 130 6.10 1.28 7.40
C PRO A 130 5.72 2.15 8.60
N GLY A 131 6.59 3.12 8.89
CA GLY A 131 6.42 4.07 9.97
C GLY A 131 5.48 5.22 9.61
N ASP A 132 5.36 6.17 10.54
CA ASP A 132 4.75 7.45 10.23
C ASP A 132 5.84 8.38 9.71
N LEU A 133 5.66 8.98 8.53
CA LEU A 133 6.60 9.93 7.95
C LEU A 133 6.93 11.10 8.88
N HIS A 134 6.00 11.51 9.75
CA HIS A 134 6.25 12.54 10.75
C HIS A 134 7.22 12.10 11.86
N SER A 135 7.51 10.81 11.95
CA SER A 135 8.55 10.25 12.85
C SER A 135 9.95 10.33 12.25
N GLU A 136 10.09 10.61 10.95
CA GLU A 136 11.40 10.79 10.33
C GLU A 136 12.07 12.09 10.83
N PRO A 137 13.41 12.12 10.97
CA PRO A 137 14.14 13.37 11.13
C PRO A 137 13.82 14.35 10.01
N LYS A 138 13.80 15.65 10.30
CA LYS A 138 13.52 16.70 9.30
C LYS A 138 14.52 16.70 8.14
N ASP A 139 15.75 16.26 8.42
CA ASP A 139 16.88 16.16 7.50
C ASP A 139 17.11 14.72 7.00
N TYR A 140 16.09 13.84 7.07
CA TYR A 140 16.20 12.43 6.70
C TYR A 140 16.94 12.20 5.37
N GLU A 141 16.48 12.83 4.28
CA GLU A 141 17.08 12.63 2.96
C GLU A 141 18.55 13.09 2.90
N GLU A 142 18.91 14.14 3.63
CA GLU A 142 20.30 14.60 3.73
C GLU A 142 21.19 13.65 4.52
N LEU A 143 20.65 13.05 5.59
CA LEU A 143 21.36 12.03 6.37
C LEU A 143 21.60 10.80 5.50
N VAL A 144 20.57 10.36 4.75
CA VAL A 144 20.66 9.23 3.83
C VAL A 144 21.70 9.46 2.75
N ALA A 145 21.70 10.61 2.11
CA ALA A 145 22.66 10.94 1.06
C ALA A 145 24.13 10.95 1.53
N LYS A 146 24.37 11.10 2.84
CA LYS A 146 25.72 11.11 3.44
C LYS A 146 26.19 9.73 3.90
N GLU A 147 25.34 8.70 3.84
CA GLU A 147 25.74 7.34 4.15
C GLU A 147 26.81 6.85 3.14
N PRO A 148 27.69 5.91 3.53
CA PRO A 148 28.58 5.23 2.59
C PRO A 148 27.78 4.55 1.47
N ALA A 149 28.36 4.43 0.27
CA ALA A 149 27.71 3.70 -0.81
C ALA A 149 27.45 2.24 -0.41
N ASP A 150 26.34 1.68 -0.88
CA ASP A 150 26.09 0.25 -0.74
C ASP A 150 27.11 -0.54 -1.57
N GLU A 151 27.84 -1.46 -0.94
CA GLU A 151 28.90 -2.24 -1.59
C GLU A 151 28.35 -3.39 -2.46
N HIS A 152 27.04 -3.56 -2.51
CA HIS A 152 26.39 -4.59 -3.30
C HIS A 152 26.07 -4.10 -4.72
N ASP A 153 26.79 -4.62 -5.70
CA ASP A 153 26.54 -4.32 -7.12
C ASP A 153 25.25 -4.96 -7.68
N LYS A 154 24.59 -5.83 -6.91
CA LYS A 154 23.40 -6.57 -7.36
C LYS A 154 22.12 -5.86 -6.93
N LEU A 155 21.25 -5.66 -7.92
CA LEU A 155 19.90 -5.14 -7.71
C LEU A 155 18.96 -6.20 -7.13
N VAL A 156 19.15 -7.48 -7.42
CA VAL A 156 18.40 -8.56 -6.74
C VAL A 156 19.02 -8.80 -5.37
N ARG A 157 18.21 -8.63 -4.33
CA ARG A 157 18.60 -8.58 -2.92
C ARG A 157 18.14 -9.83 -2.15
N GLY A 158 18.88 -10.14 -1.09
CA GLY A 158 18.61 -11.25 -0.19
C GLY A 158 19.33 -12.55 -0.48
#